data_AF-A0A562JUA6-F1
#
_entry.id   AF-A0A562JUA6-F1
#
_cell.length_a   1.000
_cell.length_b   1.000
_cell.length_c   1.000
_cell.angle_alpha   90.00
_cell.angle_beta   90.00
_cell.angle_gamma   90.00
#
_symmetry.space_group_name_H-M   'P 1'
#
loop_
_entity.id
_entity.type
_entity.pdbx_description
1 polymer ?
#
loop_
_entity_poly.entity_id
_entity_poly.type
_entity_poly.pdbx_seq_one_letter_code
_entity_poly.pdbx_strand_id
1 'polypeptide(L)'
;MREEEGVLPLPSLMEAWRPPAGGKRTLRGAYVRIKPGGSGGGAARPMSMGQAEARAKLERIVRKAPEVMVKVSGKQYGAHHVAEHFGYVARHGKLAVRSSEGEIITEPDRLKAIAQDWAMLDEAMNEHGRERPTSMSLVLSMPGGSTDAETLHDAAQAFARILFEGNHAYMLALHTDTDHPHVHLTVATEGADGTRFNPRKADLHHMRETFAHELRARGVAAEATPRRARGHVQKRVRSAALHLDARLGAEGRRLNLAQLNELRAQSFVRAADQERRPEDVMALARQKQIRGAYAEAAVALAATGKPEDRALGQEIAGFLAAMPPAVSRRLARAREILQSERPPQERRNEPEGVSPPTGADEGRPPPHRDRER
;
A
#
# COMPACT_ATOMS: atom_id res chain seq x y z
N MET A 1 -16.01 16.88 28.70
CA MET A 1 -15.09 16.14 27.82
C MET A 1 -13.75 16.83 27.92
N ARG A 2 -12.83 16.31 28.75
CA ARG A 2 -11.47 16.88 28.85
C ARG A 2 -10.71 16.44 27.61
N GLU A 3 -10.13 17.41 26.92
CA GLU A 3 -9.18 17.18 25.83
C GLU A 3 -8.14 16.15 26.28
N GLU A 4 -7.93 15.10 25.50
CA GLU A 4 -6.82 14.17 25.72
C GLU A 4 -5.52 14.99 25.67
N GLU A 5 -4.94 15.26 26.84
CA GLU A 5 -3.59 15.80 26.97
C GLU A 5 -2.66 15.01 26.04
N GLY A 6 -1.71 15.70 25.41
CA GLY A 6 -0.91 15.16 24.33
C GLY A 6 0.03 14.01 24.73
N VAL A 7 -0.51 12.80 24.88
CA VAL A 7 0.24 11.61 25.31
C VAL A 7 1.15 11.09 24.20
N LEU A 8 0.68 11.01 22.95
CA LEU A 8 1.47 10.39 21.89
C LEU A 8 2.55 11.34 21.34
N PRO A 9 3.73 10.83 20.99
CA PRO A 9 4.79 11.59 20.34
C PRO A 9 4.44 11.80 18.85
N LEU A 10 3.48 12.68 18.58
CA LEU A 10 2.95 12.92 17.23
C LEU A 10 4.04 13.24 16.20
N PRO A 11 5.07 14.06 16.48
CA PRO A 11 6.12 14.34 15.50
C PRO A 11 6.84 13.08 14.99
N SER A 12 7.20 12.15 15.90
CA SER A 12 7.93 10.93 15.53
C SER A 12 7.03 9.92 14.83
N LEU A 13 5.79 9.76 15.29
CA LEU A 13 4.77 8.91 14.64
C LEU A 13 4.40 9.41 13.24
N MET A 14 4.21 10.72 13.07
CA MET A 14 3.88 11.31 11.77
C MET A 14 5.01 11.14 10.75
N GLU A 15 6.28 11.26 11.16
CA GLU A 15 7.41 10.97 10.27
C GLU A 15 7.47 9.48 9.90
N ALA A 16 7.16 8.58 10.85
CA ALA A 16 7.07 7.15 10.60
C ALA A 16 6.00 6.80 9.55
N TRP A 17 4.84 7.46 9.62
CA TRP A 17 3.70 7.26 8.72
C TRP A 17 3.76 8.09 7.44
N ARG A 18 4.74 8.98 7.31
CA ARG A 18 4.81 9.96 6.23
C ARG A 18 4.60 9.35 4.83
N PRO A 19 3.85 9.99 3.93
CA PRO A 19 3.71 9.53 2.56
C PRO A 19 5.08 9.43 1.86
N PRO A 20 5.27 8.48 0.92
CA PRO A 20 6.51 8.41 0.15
C PRO A 20 6.68 9.66 -0.73
N ALA A 21 7.83 10.34 -0.58
CA ALA A 21 8.18 11.49 -1.40
C ALA A 21 8.82 11.09 -2.75
N GLY A 22 8.72 11.99 -3.74
CA GLY A 22 9.49 11.95 -4.99
C GLY A 22 8.77 11.38 -6.22
N GLY A 23 9.07 12.01 -7.37
CA GLY A 23 8.69 11.71 -8.76
C GLY A 23 9.45 12.71 -9.65
N LYS A 24 9.77 12.37 -10.92
CA LYS A 24 10.48 13.32 -11.81
C LYS A 24 9.64 14.62 -11.92
N ARG A 25 10.33 15.78 -11.85
CA ARG A 25 9.87 17.19 -11.77
C ARG A 25 8.41 17.50 -12.15
N THR A 26 7.83 18.43 -11.40
CA THR A 26 6.62 19.19 -11.79
C THR A 26 6.80 19.76 -13.20
N LEU A 27 6.01 19.27 -14.16
CA LEU A 27 5.71 20.06 -15.35
C LEU A 27 4.81 21.21 -14.90
N ARG A 28 4.95 22.40 -15.49
CA ARG A 28 4.04 23.54 -15.21
C ARG A 28 2.62 23.18 -15.66
N GLY A 29 1.61 23.57 -14.88
CA GLY A 29 0.19 23.31 -15.12
C GLY A 29 -0.58 23.24 -13.79
N ALA A 30 -1.85 23.64 -13.78
CA ALA A 30 -2.73 23.48 -12.63
C ALA A 30 -3.14 22.00 -12.53
N TYR A 31 -2.56 21.29 -11.56
CA TYR A 31 -2.92 19.91 -11.27
C TYR A 31 -3.73 19.89 -9.99
N VAL A 32 -4.77 19.04 -9.96
CA VAL A 32 -5.48 18.70 -8.72
C VAL A 32 -4.47 18.10 -7.75
N ARG A 33 -4.02 18.91 -6.79
CA ARG A 33 -3.52 18.36 -5.53
C ARG A 33 -4.77 17.96 -4.79
N ILE A 34 -4.93 16.67 -4.53
CA ILE A 34 -5.95 16.23 -3.60
C ILE A 34 -5.48 16.74 -2.23
N LYS A 35 -5.96 17.93 -1.87
CA LYS A 35 -5.69 18.54 -0.58
C LYS A 35 -6.70 17.93 0.40
N PRO A 36 -6.25 17.32 1.49
CA PRO A 36 -7.12 17.19 2.65
C PRO A 36 -7.38 18.61 3.15
N GLY A 37 -8.64 19.07 3.04
CA GLY A 37 -9.21 20.27 3.66
C GLY A 37 -8.33 21.54 3.73
N GLY A 38 -8.64 22.54 2.89
CA GLY A 38 -8.23 23.92 3.14
C GLY A 38 -7.73 24.69 1.91
N SER A 39 -8.46 25.74 1.55
CA SER A 39 -8.00 26.79 0.64
C SER A 39 -6.80 27.52 1.26
N GLY A 40 -5.63 27.36 0.67
CA GLY A 40 -4.43 28.06 1.09
C GLY A 40 -3.21 27.60 0.30
N GLY A 41 -2.59 28.53 -0.43
CA GLY A 41 -1.27 28.35 -1.03
C GLY A 41 -0.21 28.44 0.06
N GLY A 42 0.52 27.36 0.28
CA GLY A 42 1.61 27.30 1.25
C GLY A 42 2.30 25.95 1.17
N ALA A 43 3.61 25.92 1.44
CA ALA A 43 4.42 24.71 1.47
C ALA A 43 3.72 23.58 2.27
N ALA A 44 3.93 22.33 1.87
CA ALA A 44 3.35 21.14 2.51
C ALA A 44 3.69 21.10 4.01
N ARG A 45 2.83 21.69 4.84
CA ARG A 45 2.84 21.46 6.28
C ARG A 45 2.48 19.99 6.48
N PRO A 46 3.19 19.25 7.35
CA PRO A 46 2.75 17.91 7.71
C PRO A 46 1.35 18.05 8.32
N MET A 47 0.41 17.24 7.82
CA MET A 47 -0.96 17.13 8.36
C MET A 47 -0.90 17.00 9.87
N SER A 48 -1.33 18.00 10.64
CA SER A 48 -1.40 17.85 12.10
C SER A 48 -2.56 16.92 12.42
N MET A 49 -2.25 15.66 12.72
CA MET A 49 -3.21 14.67 13.18
C MET A 49 -3.51 14.92 14.66
N GLY A 50 -4.78 14.93 15.07
CA GLY A 50 -5.14 15.04 16.49
C GLY A 50 -4.69 13.82 17.28
N GLN A 51 -4.54 13.95 18.61
CA GLN A 51 -4.13 12.85 19.50
C GLN A 51 -5.05 11.61 19.37
N ALA A 52 -6.37 11.82 19.44
CA ALA A 52 -7.36 10.76 19.28
C ALA A 52 -7.27 10.07 17.89
N GLU A 53 -7.06 10.84 16.82
CA GLU A 53 -6.93 10.28 15.47
C GLU A 53 -5.63 9.47 15.32
N ALA A 54 -4.53 9.99 15.87
CA ALA A 54 -3.24 9.30 15.88
C ALA A 54 -3.29 8.03 16.71
N ARG A 55 -3.98 8.05 17.86
CA ARG A 55 -4.24 6.87 18.68
C ARG A 55 -5.01 5.82 17.90
N ALA A 56 -6.14 6.21 17.28
CA ALA A 56 -6.94 5.29 16.49
C ALA A 56 -6.16 4.70 15.30
N LYS A 57 -5.30 5.49 14.65
CA LYS A 57 -4.39 5.01 13.60
C LYS A 57 -3.36 4.03 14.14
N LEU A 58 -2.74 4.35 15.28
CA LEU A 58 -1.78 3.48 15.95
C LEU A 58 -2.41 2.13 16.32
N GLU A 59 -3.61 2.14 16.93
CA GLU A 59 -4.36 0.93 17.27
C GLU A 59 -4.60 0.05 16.04
N ARG A 60 -5.07 0.63 14.92
CA ARG A 60 -5.29 -0.13 13.67
C ARG A 60 -4.00 -0.73 13.11
N ILE A 61 -2.88 -0.01 13.18
CA ILE A 61 -1.58 -0.49 12.70
C ILE A 61 -1.12 -1.68 13.55
N VAL A 62 -1.15 -1.51 14.87
CA VAL A 62 -0.68 -2.49 15.86
C VAL A 62 -1.52 -3.76 15.82
N ARG A 63 -2.84 -3.61 15.70
CA ARG A 63 -3.80 -4.72 15.53
C ARG A 63 -3.85 -5.29 14.11
N LYS A 64 -2.99 -4.79 13.20
CA LYS A 64 -2.82 -5.29 11.83
C LYS A 64 -4.12 -5.23 11.00
N ALA A 65 -4.84 -4.12 11.09
CA ALA A 65 -5.98 -3.86 10.21
C ALA A 65 -5.59 -4.06 8.73
N PRO A 66 -6.46 -4.66 7.91
CA PRO A 66 -6.22 -4.85 6.47
C PRO A 66 -5.79 -3.57 5.75
N GLU A 67 -4.82 -3.71 4.85
CA GLU A 67 -4.23 -2.58 4.14
C GLU A 67 -4.86 -2.43 2.76
N VAL A 68 -5.49 -1.28 2.53
CA VAL A 68 -6.18 -1.01 1.26
C VAL A 68 -5.19 -0.89 0.10
N MET A 69 -5.66 -1.20 -1.10
CA MET A 69 -4.87 -1.04 -2.33
C MET A 69 -5.57 -0.08 -3.28
N VAL A 70 -4.89 1.02 -3.58
CA VAL A 70 -5.20 1.88 -4.72
C VAL A 70 -3.95 1.95 -5.61
N LYS A 71 -4.08 1.60 -6.89
CA LYS A 71 -2.98 1.68 -7.86
C LYS A 71 -3.48 2.23 -9.20
N VAL A 72 -2.61 2.95 -9.91
CA VAL A 72 -2.79 3.18 -11.35
C VAL A 72 -2.47 1.87 -12.07
N SER A 73 -3.44 1.34 -12.80
CA SER A 73 -3.30 0.12 -13.60
C SER A 73 -2.99 0.41 -15.07
N GLY A 74 -3.40 1.58 -15.58
CA GLY A 74 -3.26 1.90 -17.00
C GLY A 74 -3.48 3.37 -17.32
N LYS A 75 -3.18 3.71 -18.57
CA LYS A 75 -3.39 5.01 -19.20
C LYS A 75 -3.88 4.76 -20.63
N GLN A 76 -4.87 5.52 -21.07
CA GLN A 76 -5.45 5.38 -22.41
C GLN A 76 -5.29 6.69 -23.17
N TYR A 77 -5.09 6.59 -24.47
CA TYR A 77 -4.81 7.72 -25.36
C TYR A 77 -5.81 7.73 -26.51
N GLY A 78 -6.64 8.76 -26.60
CA GLY A 78 -7.69 8.88 -27.60
C GLY A 78 -8.90 7.96 -27.37
N ALA A 79 -9.97 8.21 -28.12
CA ALA A 79 -11.26 7.54 -27.97
C ALA A 79 -11.18 6.03 -28.08
N HIS A 80 -10.42 5.51 -29.06
CA HIS A 80 -10.28 4.07 -29.30
C HIS A 80 -9.75 3.32 -28.06
N HIS A 81 -8.64 3.78 -27.47
CA HIS A 81 -8.07 3.11 -26.30
C HIS A 81 -8.96 3.23 -25.05
N VAL A 82 -9.71 4.34 -24.90
CA VAL A 82 -10.66 4.51 -23.82
C VAL A 82 -11.84 3.55 -23.99
N ALA A 83 -12.39 3.43 -25.19
CA ALA A 83 -13.48 2.51 -25.52
C ALA A 83 -13.09 1.03 -25.31
N GLU A 84 -11.90 0.63 -25.77
CA GLU A 84 -11.37 -0.72 -25.53
C GLU A 84 -11.21 -1.00 -24.03
N HIS A 85 -10.75 0.00 -23.26
CA HIS A 85 -10.65 -0.12 -21.82
C HIS A 85 -12.02 -0.27 -21.13
N PHE A 86 -13.02 0.53 -21.54
CA PHE A 86 -14.39 0.36 -21.05
C PHE A 86 -14.97 -1.00 -21.40
N GLY A 87 -14.74 -1.49 -22.63
CA GLY A 87 -15.12 -2.84 -23.04
C GLY A 87 -14.50 -3.90 -22.13
N TYR A 88 -13.20 -3.82 -21.87
CA TYR A 88 -12.52 -4.72 -20.93
C TYR A 88 -13.11 -4.67 -19.52
N VAL A 89 -13.29 -3.47 -18.96
CA VAL A 89 -13.81 -3.25 -17.60
C VAL A 89 -15.26 -3.71 -17.48
N ALA A 90 -16.09 -3.48 -18.49
CA ALA A 90 -17.47 -3.97 -18.54
C ALA A 90 -17.57 -5.47 -18.86
N ARG A 91 -16.44 -6.19 -19.01
CA ARG A 91 -16.40 -7.58 -19.52
C ARG A 91 -17.21 -7.73 -20.82
N HIS A 92 -17.12 -6.72 -21.68
CA HIS A 92 -17.85 -6.55 -22.94
C HIS A 92 -19.38 -6.61 -22.76
N GLY A 93 -19.90 -5.92 -21.74
CA GLY A 93 -21.34 -5.79 -21.45
C GLY A 93 -21.89 -6.80 -20.44
N LYS A 94 -21.05 -7.67 -19.89
CA LYS A 94 -21.44 -8.62 -18.83
C LYS A 94 -21.49 -8.00 -17.45
N LEU A 95 -20.80 -6.87 -17.24
CA LEU A 95 -20.79 -6.12 -16.00
C LEU A 95 -21.28 -4.69 -16.27
N ALA A 96 -22.17 -4.22 -15.39
CA ALA A 96 -22.63 -2.84 -15.43
C ALA A 96 -21.51 -1.88 -15.02
N VAL A 97 -21.44 -0.74 -15.70
CA VAL A 97 -20.52 0.36 -15.38
C VAL A 97 -21.35 1.54 -14.88
N ARG A 98 -20.95 2.14 -13.77
CA ARG A 98 -21.60 3.33 -13.23
C ARG A 98 -20.82 4.59 -13.59
N SER A 99 -21.49 5.59 -14.17
CA SER A 99 -20.89 6.89 -14.48
C SER A 99 -20.85 7.82 -13.27
N SER A 100 -20.11 8.92 -13.41
CA SER A 100 -20.06 10.01 -12.42
C SER A 100 -21.41 10.67 -12.16
N GLU A 101 -22.33 10.60 -13.11
CA GLU A 101 -23.70 11.14 -12.98
C GLU A 101 -24.67 10.11 -12.38
N GLY A 102 -24.19 8.91 -12.06
CA GLY A 102 -24.99 7.83 -11.50
C GLY A 102 -25.71 6.96 -12.53
N GLU A 103 -25.52 7.22 -13.83
CA GLU A 103 -26.03 6.37 -14.92
C GLU A 103 -25.43 4.96 -14.80
N ILE A 104 -26.27 3.93 -14.90
CA ILE A 104 -25.85 2.53 -14.97
C ILE A 104 -25.86 2.12 -16.44
N ILE A 105 -24.69 1.83 -16.98
CA ILE A 105 -24.46 1.59 -18.41
C ILE A 105 -24.11 0.12 -18.62
N THR A 106 -24.87 -0.53 -19.50
CA THR A 106 -24.60 -1.91 -19.94
C THR A 106 -24.36 -2.01 -21.44
N GLU A 107 -24.80 -1.03 -22.24
CA GLU A 107 -24.63 -1.05 -23.69
C GLU A 107 -23.20 -0.67 -24.11
N PRO A 108 -22.50 -1.51 -24.90
CA PRO A 108 -21.17 -1.19 -25.40
C PRO A 108 -21.10 0.08 -26.24
N ASP A 109 -22.14 0.40 -27.02
CA ASP A 109 -22.15 1.59 -27.87
C ASP A 109 -22.28 2.89 -27.07
N ARG A 110 -22.98 2.86 -25.93
CA ARG A 110 -23.03 3.98 -24.97
C ARG A 110 -21.64 4.24 -24.38
N LEU A 111 -20.89 3.18 -24.03
CA LEU A 111 -19.51 3.31 -23.56
C LEU A 111 -18.58 3.90 -24.63
N LYS A 112 -18.74 3.51 -25.90
CA LYS A 112 -17.97 4.08 -27.03
C LYS A 112 -18.28 5.57 -27.22
N ALA A 113 -19.55 5.97 -27.13
CA ALA A 113 -19.95 7.37 -27.25
C ALA A 113 -19.28 8.23 -26.15
N ILE A 114 -19.32 7.76 -24.90
CA ILE A 114 -18.68 8.49 -23.79
C ILE A 114 -17.16 8.56 -23.95
N ALA A 115 -16.53 7.49 -24.45
CA ALA A 115 -15.11 7.50 -24.78
C ALA A 115 -14.76 8.55 -25.85
N GLN A 116 -15.65 8.76 -26.83
CA GLN A 116 -15.52 9.79 -27.85
C GLN A 116 -15.66 11.19 -27.24
N ASP A 117 -16.66 11.41 -26.38
CA ASP A 117 -16.87 12.68 -25.70
C ASP A 117 -15.65 13.10 -24.87
N TRP A 118 -15.06 12.16 -24.13
CA TRP A 118 -13.84 12.41 -23.35
C TRP A 118 -12.65 12.78 -24.23
N ALA A 119 -12.51 12.14 -25.39
CA ALA A 119 -11.44 12.46 -26.33
C ALA A 119 -11.63 13.83 -26.97
N MET A 120 -12.87 14.20 -27.32
CA MET A 120 -13.21 15.51 -27.86
C MET A 120 -12.91 16.63 -26.85
N LEU A 121 -13.24 16.43 -25.57
CA LEU A 121 -12.88 17.38 -24.52
C LEU A 121 -11.36 17.50 -24.37
N ASP A 122 -10.63 16.38 -24.34
CA ASP A 122 -9.17 16.40 -24.25
C ASP A 122 -8.55 17.15 -25.43
N GLU A 123 -9.01 16.92 -26.66
CA GLU A 123 -8.53 17.57 -27.89
C GLU A 123 -8.81 19.08 -27.88
N ALA A 124 -10.05 19.48 -27.55
CA ALA A 124 -10.43 20.89 -27.46
C ALA A 124 -9.56 21.67 -26.45
N MET A 125 -9.18 21.03 -25.35
CA MET A 125 -8.33 21.60 -24.30
C MET A 125 -6.82 21.39 -24.56
N ASN A 126 -6.43 20.84 -25.71
CA ASN A 126 -5.03 20.54 -26.06
C ASN A 126 -4.49 21.49 -27.12
N GLU A 127 -4.46 22.79 -26.83
CA GLU A 127 -4.03 23.85 -27.76
C GLU A 127 -2.69 23.58 -28.47
N HIS A 128 -1.78 22.86 -27.82
CA HIS A 128 -0.44 22.57 -28.33
C HIS A 128 -0.29 21.19 -28.98
N GLY A 129 -1.37 20.42 -29.10
CA GLY A 129 -1.38 19.10 -29.77
C GLY A 129 -0.39 18.09 -29.17
N ARG A 130 -0.09 18.17 -27.86
CA ARG A 130 0.87 17.25 -27.23
C ARG A 130 0.21 15.92 -26.94
N GLU A 131 0.91 14.82 -27.23
CA GLU A 131 0.44 13.50 -26.84
C GLU A 131 0.33 13.40 -25.30
N ARG A 132 -0.89 13.11 -24.83
CA ARG A 132 -1.23 13.02 -23.41
C ARG A 132 -2.35 11.97 -23.21
N PRO A 133 -2.41 11.30 -22.05
CA PRO A 133 -3.44 10.29 -21.81
C PRO A 133 -4.81 10.95 -21.70
N THR A 134 -5.83 10.47 -22.40
CA THR A 134 -7.21 10.92 -22.27
C THR A 134 -7.83 10.46 -20.95
N SER A 135 -7.53 9.22 -20.52
CA SER A 135 -7.98 8.67 -19.23
C SER A 135 -6.88 7.96 -18.46
N MET A 136 -7.11 7.81 -17.15
CA MET A 136 -6.29 6.99 -16.26
C MET A 136 -7.14 5.96 -15.53
N SER A 137 -6.65 4.71 -15.50
CA SER A 137 -7.33 3.61 -14.81
C SER A 137 -6.71 3.40 -13.43
N LEU A 138 -7.57 3.32 -12.43
CA LEU A 138 -7.27 2.96 -11.06
C LEU A 138 -7.91 1.62 -10.74
N VAL A 139 -7.26 0.84 -9.86
CA VAL A 139 -7.85 -0.33 -9.23
C VAL A 139 -7.85 -0.12 -7.73
N LEU A 140 -9.03 -0.27 -7.13
CA LEU A 140 -9.29 -0.23 -5.70
C LEU A 140 -9.58 -1.64 -5.22
N SER A 141 -8.87 -2.14 -4.21
CA SER A 141 -9.12 -3.47 -3.68
C SER A 141 -8.76 -3.60 -2.20
N MET A 142 -9.25 -4.70 -1.62
CA MET A 142 -8.94 -5.15 -0.27
C MET A 142 -8.33 -6.55 -0.31
N PRO A 143 -7.57 -6.97 0.73
CA PRO A 143 -7.19 -8.38 0.89
C PRO A 143 -8.42 -9.30 0.87
N GLY A 144 -8.30 -10.49 0.28
CA GLY A 144 -9.39 -11.47 0.26
C GLY A 144 -9.96 -11.76 1.65
N GLY A 145 -11.28 -11.84 1.75
CA GLY A 145 -12.00 -12.13 3.00
C GLY A 145 -12.09 -10.96 3.99
N SER A 146 -11.57 -9.77 3.67
CA SER A 146 -11.62 -8.62 4.59
C SER A 146 -12.82 -7.69 4.38
N THR A 147 -13.53 -7.81 3.26
CA THR A 147 -14.70 -6.97 2.93
C THR A 147 -15.58 -7.67 1.91
N ASP A 148 -16.90 -7.52 2.01
CA ASP A 148 -17.84 -7.97 0.99
C ASP A 148 -17.84 -7.04 -0.24
N ALA A 149 -18.35 -7.53 -1.36
CA ALA A 149 -18.25 -6.82 -2.63
C ALA A 149 -19.14 -5.56 -2.69
N GLU A 150 -20.28 -5.55 -1.99
CA GLU A 150 -21.22 -4.42 -1.99
C GLU A 150 -20.65 -3.25 -1.18
N THR A 151 -20.15 -3.51 0.03
CA THR A 151 -19.49 -2.50 0.87
C THR A 151 -18.25 -1.94 0.19
N LEU A 152 -17.47 -2.79 -0.49
CA LEU A 152 -16.31 -2.35 -1.29
C LEU A 152 -16.73 -1.39 -2.41
N HIS A 153 -17.82 -1.72 -3.11
CA HIS A 153 -18.35 -0.91 -4.20
C HIS A 153 -18.90 0.43 -3.71
N ASP A 154 -19.67 0.45 -2.62
CA ASP A 154 -20.18 1.70 -2.03
C ASP A 154 -19.04 2.59 -1.50
N ALA A 155 -18.03 2.00 -0.86
CA ALA A 155 -16.83 2.74 -0.44
C ALA A 155 -16.07 3.32 -1.64
N ALA A 156 -15.97 2.58 -2.74
CA ALA A 156 -15.32 3.05 -3.97
C ALA A 156 -16.12 4.18 -4.65
N GLN A 157 -17.46 4.13 -4.61
CA GLN A 157 -18.32 5.19 -5.11
C GLN A 157 -18.16 6.48 -4.29
N ALA A 158 -18.19 6.39 -2.96
CA ALA A 158 -17.96 7.56 -2.10
C ALA A 158 -16.55 8.14 -2.28
N PHE A 159 -15.54 7.27 -2.38
CA PHE A 159 -14.18 7.66 -2.72
C PHE A 159 -14.11 8.43 -4.05
N ALA A 160 -14.78 7.93 -5.11
CA ALA A 160 -14.77 8.58 -6.41
C ALA A 160 -15.47 9.95 -6.38
N ARG A 161 -16.60 10.05 -5.67
CA ARG A 161 -17.31 11.32 -5.45
C ARG A 161 -16.41 12.36 -4.80
N ILE A 162 -15.80 12.04 -3.66
CA ILE A 162 -14.93 12.95 -2.90
C ILE A 162 -13.78 13.52 -3.74
N LEU A 163 -13.22 12.72 -4.66
CA LEU A 163 -12.03 13.10 -5.42
C LEU A 163 -12.31 13.77 -6.76
N PHE A 164 -13.42 13.44 -7.40
CA PHE A 164 -13.62 13.74 -8.82
C PHE A 164 -14.94 14.44 -9.12
N GLU A 165 -15.94 14.34 -8.24
CA GLU A 165 -17.25 14.98 -8.45
C GLU A 165 -17.09 16.49 -8.62
N GLY A 166 -17.84 17.04 -9.58
CA GLY A 166 -17.80 18.46 -9.93
C GLY A 166 -16.64 18.88 -10.84
N ASN A 167 -15.66 18.00 -11.14
CA ASN A 167 -14.58 18.36 -12.06
C ASN A 167 -14.20 17.28 -13.08
N HIS A 168 -13.93 16.05 -12.65
CA HIS A 168 -13.47 14.98 -13.55
C HIS A 168 -14.58 13.95 -13.76
N ALA A 169 -14.88 13.62 -15.01
CA ALA A 169 -15.76 12.50 -15.33
C ALA A 169 -15.08 11.17 -14.96
N TYR A 170 -15.86 10.20 -14.47
CA TYR A 170 -15.34 8.88 -14.11
C TYR A 170 -16.34 7.76 -14.33
N MET A 171 -15.82 6.54 -14.40
CA MET A 171 -16.57 5.28 -14.59
C MET A 171 -16.11 4.24 -13.57
N LEU A 172 -17.05 3.58 -12.89
CA LEU A 172 -16.78 2.49 -11.95
C LEU A 172 -17.34 1.16 -12.44
N ALA A 173 -16.60 0.08 -12.27
CA ALA A 173 -17.14 -1.27 -12.36
C ALA A 173 -16.58 -2.16 -11.24
N LEU A 174 -17.47 -2.90 -10.59
CA LEU A 174 -17.13 -3.91 -9.59
C LEU A 174 -16.83 -5.24 -10.27
N HIS A 175 -15.66 -5.81 -9.98
CA HIS A 175 -15.25 -7.15 -10.42
C HIS A 175 -15.24 -8.09 -9.22
N THR A 176 -16.02 -9.16 -9.30
CA THR A 176 -16.13 -10.23 -8.29
C THR A 176 -15.71 -11.60 -8.84
N ASP A 177 -15.20 -11.64 -10.07
CA ASP A 177 -14.83 -12.82 -10.84
C ASP A 177 -13.38 -13.27 -10.63
N THR A 178 -12.72 -12.75 -9.59
CA THR A 178 -11.36 -13.13 -9.18
C THR A 178 -11.33 -13.42 -7.69
N ASP A 179 -10.25 -14.02 -7.19
CA ASP A 179 -10.09 -14.37 -5.77
C ASP A 179 -10.30 -13.19 -4.80
N HIS A 180 -10.17 -11.95 -5.29
CA HIS A 180 -10.31 -10.73 -4.51
C HIS A 180 -11.22 -9.73 -5.22
N PRO A 181 -12.38 -9.36 -4.64
CA PRO A 181 -13.23 -8.34 -5.23
C PRO A 181 -12.46 -7.02 -5.35
N HIS A 182 -12.62 -6.34 -6.48
CA HIS A 182 -11.94 -5.09 -6.76
C HIS A 182 -12.79 -4.20 -7.66
N VAL A 183 -12.59 -2.90 -7.54
CA VAL A 183 -13.28 -1.90 -8.35
C VAL A 183 -12.30 -1.29 -9.34
N HIS A 184 -12.67 -1.35 -10.61
CA HIS A 184 -12.04 -0.57 -11.67
C HIS A 184 -12.65 0.82 -11.68
N LEU A 185 -11.80 1.85 -11.56
CA LEU A 185 -12.19 3.25 -11.64
C LEU A 185 -11.40 3.92 -12.76
N THR A 186 -12.08 4.30 -13.83
CA THR A 186 -11.47 5.02 -14.95
C THR A 186 -11.84 6.48 -14.85
N VAL A 187 -10.86 7.37 -14.86
CA VAL A 187 -11.05 8.82 -14.70
C VAL A 187 -10.60 9.53 -15.95
N ALA A 188 -11.45 10.41 -16.50
CA ALA A 188 -11.06 11.37 -17.53
C ALA A 188 -9.95 12.26 -16.97
N THR A 189 -8.86 12.40 -17.71
CA THR A 189 -7.75 13.20 -17.21
C THR A 189 -8.00 14.69 -17.33
N GLU A 190 -8.75 15.13 -18.32
CA GLU A 190 -9.16 16.53 -18.46
C GLU A 190 -10.36 16.78 -17.53
N GLY A 191 -10.27 17.83 -16.72
CA GLY A 191 -11.36 18.31 -15.87
C GLY A 191 -12.18 19.39 -16.57
N ALA A 192 -13.41 19.62 -16.11
CA ALA A 192 -14.27 20.69 -16.57
C ALA A 192 -13.64 22.09 -16.35
N ASP A 193 -12.74 22.23 -15.37
CA ASP A 193 -12.00 23.45 -15.08
C ASP A 193 -10.68 23.60 -15.86
N GLY A 194 -10.38 22.67 -16.78
CA GLY A 194 -9.13 22.63 -17.53
C GLY A 194 -7.90 22.14 -16.74
N THR A 195 -8.09 21.73 -15.48
CA THR A 195 -7.03 21.05 -14.73
C THR A 195 -6.93 19.59 -15.13
N ARG A 196 -5.71 19.03 -15.01
CA ARG A 196 -5.48 17.63 -15.38
C ARG A 196 -5.24 16.72 -14.18
N PHE A 197 -5.88 15.56 -14.22
CA PHE A 197 -5.63 14.45 -13.30
C PHE A 197 -4.32 13.73 -13.65
N ASN A 198 -3.33 13.83 -12.76
CA ASN A 198 -2.02 13.20 -12.92
C ASN A 198 -1.42 12.85 -11.54
N PRO A 199 -1.95 11.82 -10.87
CA PRO A 199 -1.58 11.52 -9.50
C PRO A 199 -0.11 11.10 -9.38
N ARG A 200 0.56 11.64 -8.36
CA ARG A 200 1.92 11.28 -7.95
C ARG A 200 1.87 10.37 -6.72
N LYS A 201 3.05 10.02 -6.20
CA LYS A 201 3.15 9.05 -5.09
C LYS A 201 2.43 9.52 -3.82
N ALA A 202 2.50 10.82 -3.52
CA ALA A 202 1.81 11.41 -2.38
C ALA A 202 0.29 11.38 -2.60
N ASP A 203 -0.18 11.75 -3.79
CA ASP A 203 -1.61 11.70 -4.14
C ASP A 203 -2.15 10.27 -4.06
N LEU A 204 -1.41 9.28 -4.57
CA LEU A 204 -1.79 7.86 -4.43
C LEU A 204 -1.81 7.38 -2.97
N HIS A 205 -1.00 7.96 -2.09
CA HIS A 205 -1.06 7.61 -0.67
C HIS A 205 -2.31 8.22 -0.04
N HIS A 206 -2.57 9.49 -0.32
CA HIS A 206 -3.77 10.15 0.17
C HIS A 206 -5.05 9.48 -0.33
N MET A 207 -5.10 9.07 -1.61
CA MET A 207 -6.19 8.24 -2.14
C MET A 207 -6.39 6.95 -1.34
N ARG A 208 -5.32 6.28 -0.91
CA ARG A 208 -5.44 5.09 -0.06
C ARG A 208 -5.99 5.47 1.32
N GLU A 209 -5.58 6.59 1.89
CA GLU A 209 -6.12 7.06 3.18
C GLU A 209 -7.61 7.41 3.07
N THR A 210 -8.04 8.10 2.01
CA THR A 210 -9.45 8.39 1.71
C THR A 210 -10.24 7.09 1.56
N PHE A 211 -9.75 6.13 0.76
CA PHE A 211 -10.45 4.87 0.58
C PHE A 211 -10.54 4.05 1.88
N ALA A 212 -9.48 4.02 2.68
CA ALA A 212 -9.50 3.39 4.00
C ALA A 212 -10.48 4.10 4.95
N HIS A 213 -10.59 5.43 4.88
CA HIS A 213 -11.58 6.19 5.63
C HIS A 213 -13.02 5.79 5.23
N GLU A 214 -13.31 5.75 3.93
CA GLU A 214 -14.64 5.37 3.43
C GLU A 214 -15.04 3.94 3.80
N LEU A 215 -14.08 3.00 3.81
CA LEU A 215 -14.30 1.64 4.30
C LEU A 215 -14.62 1.62 5.81
N ARG A 216 -13.86 2.39 6.62
CA ARG A 216 -14.12 2.48 8.07
C ARG A 216 -15.47 3.12 8.39
N ALA A 217 -15.89 4.13 7.61
CA ALA A 217 -17.22 4.73 7.74
C ALA A 217 -18.35 3.72 7.53
N ARG A 218 -18.06 2.59 6.86
CA ARG A 218 -18.97 1.47 6.61
C ARG A 218 -18.70 0.25 7.49
N GLY A 219 -17.96 0.43 8.59
CA GLY A 219 -17.69 -0.64 9.56
C GLY A 219 -16.58 -1.62 9.15
N VAL A 220 -15.89 -1.38 8.05
CA VAL A 220 -14.78 -2.24 7.60
C VAL A 220 -13.46 -1.76 8.21
N ALA A 221 -12.79 -2.64 8.95
CA ALA A 221 -11.45 -2.37 9.43
C ALA A 221 -10.48 -2.24 8.24
N ALA A 222 -9.99 -1.02 8.02
CA ALA A 222 -9.09 -0.70 6.92
C ALA A 222 -8.07 0.35 7.32
N GLU A 223 -6.85 0.24 6.83
CA GLU A 223 -5.80 1.24 7.03
C GLU A 223 -4.96 1.42 5.75
N ALA A 224 -4.28 2.57 5.66
CA ALA A 224 -3.37 2.88 4.58
C ALA A 224 -2.05 3.39 5.17
N THR A 225 -1.09 2.47 5.35
CA THR A 225 0.26 2.86 5.79
C THR A 225 1.33 2.54 4.74
N PRO A 226 2.39 3.35 4.66
CA PRO A 226 3.57 2.94 3.91
C PRO A 226 4.16 1.67 4.52
N ARG A 227 4.53 0.68 3.69
CA ARG A 227 5.14 -0.60 4.13
C ARG A 227 6.19 -0.49 5.25
N ARG A 228 7.01 0.56 5.21
CA ARG A 228 8.05 0.81 6.22
C ARG A 228 7.50 1.04 7.63
N ALA A 229 6.31 1.63 7.75
CA ALA A 229 5.64 1.86 9.03
C ALA A 229 5.25 0.53 9.70
N ARG A 230 5.23 -0.57 8.94
CA ARG A 230 4.96 -1.93 9.41
C ARG A 230 6.20 -2.81 9.49
N GLY A 231 7.39 -2.22 9.44
CA GLY A 231 8.67 -2.96 9.47
C GLY A 231 9.10 -3.60 8.15
N HIS A 232 8.26 -3.59 7.11
CA HIS A 232 8.60 -4.22 5.83
C HIS A 232 9.56 -3.36 4.99
N VAL A 233 10.85 -3.73 5.01
CA VAL A 233 11.91 -3.11 4.21
C VAL A 233 11.98 -3.69 2.79
N GLN A 234 11.72 -4.98 2.66
CA GLN A 234 11.91 -5.70 1.40
C GLN A 234 10.84 -5.33 0.37
N LYS A 235 11.28 -4.99 -0.85
CA LYS A 235 10.36 -4.70 -1.96
C LYS A 235 9.91 -6.01 -2.60
N ARG A 236 8.60 -6.17 -2.86
CA ARG A 236 8.09 -7.25 -3.71
C ARG A 236 8.84 -7.26 -5.05
N VAL A 237 9.16 -8.46 -5.53
CA VAL A 237 9.68 -8.63 -6.90
C VAL A 237 8.61 -8.16 -7.88
N ARG A 238 9.03 -7.42 -8.92
CA ARG A 238 8.08 -6.95 -9.94
C ARG A 238 7.52 -8.15 -10.70
N SER A 239 6.23 -8.12 -11.07
CA SER A 239 5.59 -9.23 -11.79
C SER A 239 6.33 -9.57 -13.07
N ALA A 240 6.73 -8.57 -13.87
CA ALA A 240 7.52 -8.78 -15.08
C ALA A 240 8.83 -9.53 -14.81
N ALA A 241 9.49 -9.26 -13.68
CA ALA A 241 10.68 -10.00 -13.28
C ALA A 241 10.35 -11.43 -12.86
N LEU A 242 9.23 -11.68 -12.17
CA LEU A 242 8.77 -13.03 -11.83
C LEU A 242 8.38 -13.84 -13.09
N HIS A 243 7.66 -13.25 -14.04
CA HIS A 243 7.31 -13.92 -15.30
C HIS A 243 8.56 -14.21 -16.14
N LEU A 244 9.51 -13.27 -16.19
CA LEU A 244 10.79 -13.50 -16.85
C LEU A 244 11.58 -14.62 -16.16
N ASP A 245 11.62 -14.63 -14.83
CA ASP A 245 12.30 -15.65 -14.03
C ASP A 245 11.69 -17.04 -14.24
N ALA A 246 10.36 -17.13 -14.23
CA ALA A 246 9.63 -18.37 -14.52
C ALA A 246 9.95 -18.88 -15.94
N ARG A 247 9.97 -17.99 -16.94
CA ARG A 247 10.32 -18.36 -18.32
C ARG A 247 11.77 -18.81 -18.45
N LEU A 248 12.71 -18.07 -17.89
CA LEU A 248 14.15 -18.39 -17.95
C LEU A 248 14.51 -19.63 -17.14
N GLY A 249 13.84 -19.84 -16.00
CA GLY A 249 13.98 -21.03 -15.16
C GLY A 249 13.47 -22.29 -15.86
N ALA A 250 12.34 -22.19 -16.57
CA ALA A 250 11.82 -23.29 -17.39
C ALA A 250 12.76 -23.64 -18.57
N GLU A 251 13.44 -22.65 -19.14
CA GLU A 251 14.41 -22.87 -20.22
C GLU A 251 15.79 -23.35 -19.72
N GLY A 252 16.08 -23.29 -18.42
CA GLY A 252 17.37 -23.72 -17.84
C GLY A 252 18.60 -22.90 -18.28
N ARG A 253 18.41 -21.78 -18.98
CA ARG A 253 19.50 -21.04 -19.64
C ARG A 253 20.21 -20.01 -18.74
N ARG A 254 19.65 -19.63 -17.59
CA ARG A 254 20.18 -18.58 -16.69
C ARG A 254 19.81 -18.82 -15.22
N LEU A 255 20.57 -18.20 -14.32
CA LEU A 255 20.27 -18.16 -12.89
C LEU A 255 18.91 -17.50 -12.63
N ASN A 256 18.08 -18.15 -11.84
CA ASN A 256 16.84 -17.58 -11.35
C ASN A 256 17.09 -16.58 -10.21
N LEU A 257 16.05 -15.84 -9.81
CA LEU A 257 16.17 -14.76 -8.84
C LEU A 257 16.57 -15.25 -7.44
N ALA A 258 16.15 -16.46 -7.05
CA ALA A 258 16.54 -17.07 -5.79
C ALA A 258 18.04 -17.40 -5.78
N GLN A 259 18.54 -18.03 -6.85
CA GLN A 259 19.96 -18.33 -7.04
C GLN A 259 20.81 -17.05 -7.09
N LEU A 260 20.34 -16.00 -7.76
CA LEU A 260 21.02 -14.70 -7.77
C LEU A 260 21.08 -14.07 -6.36
N ASN A 261 20.03 -14.21 -5.56
CA ASN A 261 20.04 -13.73 -4.18
C ASN A 261 21.00 -14.53 -3.29
N GLU A 262 21.06 -15.85 -3.49
CA GLU A 262 22.00 -16.75 -2.81
C GLU A 262 23.45 -16.37 -3.10
N LEU A 263 23.82 -16.23 -4.38
CA LEU A 263 25.19 -15.86 -4.77
C LEU A 263 25.59 -14.48 -4.22
N ARG A 264 24.66 -13.51 -4.23
CA ARG A 264 24.91 -12.19 -3.65
C ARG A 264 25.08 -12.22 -2.13
N ALA A 265 24.42 -13.17 -1.46
CA ALA A 265 24.57 -13.37 -0.02
C ALA A 265 25.93 -14.01 0.28
N GLN A 266 26.30 -15.07 -0.44
CA GLN A 266 27.61 -15.72 -0.32
C GLN A 266 28.77 -14.76 -0.63
N SER A 267 28.64 -13.94 -1.69
CA SER A 267 29.66 -12.94 -2.01
C SER A 267 29.81 -11.90 -0.91
N PHE A 268 28.72 -11.54 -0.23
CA PHE A 268 28.76 -10.63 0.91
C PHE A 268 29.43 -11.26 2.13
N VAL A 269 29.12 -12.54 2.42
CA VAL A 269 29.74 -13.27 3.53
C VAL A 269 31.25 -13.41 3.35
N ARG A 270 31.70 -13.69 2.12
CA ARG A 270 33.13 -13.86 1.79
C ARG A 270 33.92 -12.54 1.67
N ALA A 271 33.23 -11.41 1.56
CA ALA A 271 33.90 -10.11 1.44
C ALA A 271 34.59 -9.75 2.76
N ALA A 272 35.85 -9.30 2.68
CA ALA A 272 36.66 -8.97 3.86
C ALA A 272 36.07 -7.78 4.67
N ASP A 273 35.43 -6.84 3.99
CA ASP A 273 34.87 -5.62 4.59
C ASP A 273 33.37 -5.74 4.94
N GLN A 274 32.69 -6.77 4.40
CA GLN A 274 31.23 -6.96 4.49
C GLN A 274 30.45 -5.65 4.28
N GLU A 275 30.86 -4.85 3.28
CA GLU A 275 30.35 -3.50 3.11
C GLU A 275 28.84 -3.50 2.76
N ARG A 276 28.07 -2.75 3.55
CA ARG A 276 26.64 -2.57 3.33
C ARG A 276 26.41 -1.52 2.25
N ARG A 277 25.46 -1.77 1.36
CA ARG A 277 25.09 -0.78 0.33
C ARG A 277 24.51 0.46 1.01
N PRO A 278 24.64 1.65 0.41
CA PRO A 278 23.98 2.86 0.91
C PRO A 278 22.47 2.66 1.13
N GLU A 279 21.80 1.89 0.27
CA GLU A 279 20.37 1.58 0.46
C GLU A 279 20.09 0.73 1.71
N ASP A 280 20.97 -0.21 2.04
CA ASP A 280 20.86 -1.06 3.23
C ASP A 280 21.03 -0.21 4.51
N VAL A 281 22.03 0.69 4.52
CA VAL A 281 22.27 1.62 5.63
C VAL A 281 21.10 2.57 5.82
N MET A 282 20.59 3.18 4.74
CA MET A 282 19.41 4.05 4.80
C MET A 282 18.16 3.32 5.28
N ALA A 283 17.98 2.06 4.88
CA ALA A 283 16.85 1.25 5.33
C ALA A 283 16.92 0.95 6.83
N LEU A 284 18.11 0.59 7.34
CA LEU A 284 18.35 0.34 8.76
C LEU A 284 18.12 1.62 9.59
N ALA A 285 18.70 2.75 9.17
CA ALA A 285 18.54 4.03 9.86
C ALA A 285 17.05 4.43 9.94
N ARG A 286 16.32 4.30 8.84
CA ARG A 286 14.88 4.59 8.82
C ARG A 286 14.07 3.64 9.69
N GLN A 287 14.41 2.35 9.70
CA GLN A 287 13.73 1.39 10.57
C GLN A 287 14.04 1.61 12.04
N LYS A 288 15.26 2.03 12.39
CA LYS A 288 15.61 2.43 13.76
C LYS A 288 14.73 3.60 14.21
N GLN A 289 14.54 4.61 13.36
CA GLN A 289 13.65 5.75 13.65
C GLN A 289 12.19 5.31 13.83
N ILE A 290 11.65 4.48 12.94
CA ILE A 290 10.25 4.02 13.02
C ILE A 290 10.02 3.16 14.26
N ARG A 291 10.93 2.23 14.56
CA ARG A 291 10.86 1.41 15.77
C ARG A 291 10.98 2.27 17.04
N GLY A 292 11.85 3.28 17.01
CA GLY A 292 11.98 4.27 18.08
C GLY A 292 10.69 5.04 18.33
N ALA A 293 10.04 5.55 17.28
CA ALA A 293 8.77 6.29 17.40
C ALA A 293 7.66 5.46 18.07
N TYR A 294 7.52 4.17 17.70
CA TYR A 294 6.57 3.29 18.37
C TYR A 294 6.98 2.95 19.81
N ALA A 295 8.27 2.76 20.08
CA ALA A 295 8.74 2.53 21.45
C ALA A 295 8.49 3.75 22.35
N GLU A 296 8.74 4.96 21.84
CA GLU A 296 8.39 6.22 22.51
C GLU A 296 6.89 6.30 22.80
N ALA A 297 6.04 5.94 21.84
CA ALA A 297 4.60 5.91 22.03
C ALA A 297 4.17 4.89 23.11
N ALA A 298 4.77 3.71 23.13
CA ALA A 298 4.50 2.70 24.16
C ALA A 298 4.90 3.20 25.57
N VAL A 299 6.06 3.84 25.70
CA VAL A 299 6.52 4.43 26.97
C VAL A 299 5.59 5.56 27.41
N ALA A 300 5.22 6.46 26.49
CA ALA A 300 4.35 7.59 26.81
C ALA A 300 2.95 7.12 27.26
N LEU A 301 2.38 6.12 26.58
CA LEU A 301 1.12 5.49 26.98
C LEU A 301 1.22 4.82 28.35
N ALA A 302 2.30 4.08 28.61
CA ALA A 302 2.49 3.43 29.92
C ALA A 302 2.59 4.44 31.07
N ALA A 303 3.18 5.62 30.83
CA ALA A 303 3.37 6.67 31.83
C ALA A 303 2.06 7.31 32.32
N THR A 304 0.96 7.20 31.57
CA THR A 304 -0.34 7.76 31.97
C THR A 304 -1.00 7.01 33.13
N GLY A 305 -0.58 5.76 33.39
CA GLY A 305 -1.18 4.87 34.39
C GLY A 305 -2.57 4.32 34.03
N LYS A 306 -3.20 4.79 32.94
CA LYS A 306 -4.53 4.31 32.53
C LYS A 306 -4.47 2.84 32.09
N PRO A 307 -5.47 2.01 32.44
CA PRO A 307 -5.48 0.59 32.07
C PRO A 307 -5.51 0.39 30.55
N GLU A 308 -6.30 1.19 29.83
CA GLU A 308 -6.41 1.18 28.37
C GLU A 308 -5.09 1.56 27.67
N ASP A 309 -4.35 2.55 28.20
CA ASP A 309 -3.08 2.98 27.64
C ASP A 309 -1.97 1.96 27.89
N ARG A 310 -1.98 1.32 29.06
CA ARG A 310 -1.08 0.20 29.36
C ARG A 310 -1.32 -0.99 28.44
N ALA A 311 -2.58 -1.34 28.17
CA ALA A 311 -2.92 -2.39 27.23
C ALA A 311 -2.42 -2.07 25.82
N LEU A 312 -2.66 -0.85 25.33
CA LEU A 312 -2.15 -0.42 24.03
C LEU A 312 -0.61 -0.41 23.98
N GLY A 313 0.05 0.02 25.05
CA GLY A 313 1.51 -0.05 25.17
C GLY A 313 2.06 -1.47 25.04
N GLN A 314 1.39 -2.47 25.63
CA GLN A 314 1.74 -3.88 25.50
C GLN A 314 1.50 -4.40 24.08
N GLU A 315 0.38 -4.03 23.44
CA GLU A 315 0.13 -4.37 22.04
C GLU A 315 1.23 -3.81 21.12
N ILE A 316 1.68 -2.56 21.35
CA ILE A 316 2.80 -1.95 20.60
C ILE A 316 4.10 -2.73 20.80
N ALA A 317 4.41 -3.15 22.02
CA ALA A 317 5.59 -3.96 22.31
C ALA A 317 5.54 -5.31 21.56
N GLY A 318 4.39 -5.99 21.56
CA GLY A 318 4.17 -7.21 20.78
C GLY A 318 4.32 -6.99 19.27
N PHE A 319 3.78 -5.87 18.76
CA PHE A 319 3.94 -5.48 17.35
C PHE A 319 5.41 -5.24 16.97
N LEU A 320 6.17 -4.55 17.82
CA LEU A 320 7.61 -4.31 17.62
C LEU A 320 8.42 -5.61 17.64
N ALA A 321 8.10 -6.53 18.54
CA ALA A 321 8.74 -7.85 18.61
C ALA A 321 8.46 -8.69 17.35
N ALA A 322 7.24 -8.60 16.81
CA ALA A 322 6.84 -9.31 15.60
C ALA A 322 7.33 -8.66 14.29
N MET A 323 7.92 -7.46 14.32
CA MET A 323 8.39 -6.79 13.11
C MET A 323 9.54 -7.56 12.45
N PRO A 324 9.51 -7.76 11.12
CA PRO A 324 10.57 -8.46 10.42
C PRO A 324 11.91 -7.71 10.53
N PRO A 325 13.04 -8.42 10.38
CA PRO A 325 14.36 -7.80 10.33
C PRO A 325 14.43 -6.71 9.26
N ALA A 326 15.02 -5.56 9.63
CA ALA A 326 15.16 -4.37 8.81
C ALA A 326 16.24 -4.48 7.71
N VAL A 327 16.40 -5.65 7.11
CA VAL A 327 17.51 -5.98 6.19
C VAL A 327 17.00 -6.38 4.81
N SER A 328 17.82 -6.14 3.78
CA SER A 328 17.53 -6.61 2.42
C SER A 328 17.55 -8.14 2.34
N ARG A 329 16.97 -8.71 1.29
CA ARG A 329 16.97 -10.17 1.06
C ARG A 329 18.38 -10.76 1.01
N ARG A 330 19.34 -10.00 0.46
CA ARG A 330 20.76 -10.36 0.44
C ARG A 330 21.32 -10.47 1.85
N LEU A 331 21.11 -9.45 2.68
CA LEU A 331 21.63 -9.41 4.05
C LEU A 331 20.91 -10.38 4.99
N ALA A 332 19.60 -10.59 4.81
CA ALA A 332 18.85 -11.62 5.52
C ALA A 332 19.46 -13.00 5.26
N ARG A 333 19.68 -13.33 3.98
CA ARG A 333 20.28 -14.61 3.60
C ARG A 333 21.74 -14.72 4.04
N ALA A 334 22.53 -13.65 3.95
CA ALA A 334 23.90 -13.65 4.45
C ALA A 334 23.97 -13.92 5.96
N ARG A 335 23.02 -13.38 6.74
CA ARG A 335 22.91 -13.67 8.17
C ARG A 335 22.62 -15.15 8.43
N GLU A 336 21.72 -15.76 7.66
CA GLU A 336 21.41 -17.19 7.78
C GLU A 336 22.66 -18.05 7.51
N ILE A 337 23.43 -17.72 6.46
CA ILE A 337 24.69 -18.40 6.13
C ILE A 337 25.68 -18.31 7.31
N LEU A 338 25.95 -17.09 7.80
CA LEU A 338 26.85 -16.86 8.94
C LEU A 338 26.41 -17.60 10.22
N GLN A 339 25.09 -17.69 10.46
CA GLN A 339 24.55 -18.44 11.62
C GLN A 339 24.71 -19.95 11.47
N SER A 340 24.67 -20.47 10.23
CA SER A 340 24.89 -21.89 9.95
C SER A 340 26.37 -22.29 10.01
N GLU A 341 27.28 -21.36 9.72
CA GLU A 341 28.73 -21.59 9.74
C GLU A 341 29.36 -21.44 11.15
N ARG A 342 28.61 -20.96 12.15
CA ARG A 342 29.09 -20.84 13.53
C ARG A 342 29.21 -22.20 14.24
N PRO A 343 30.39 -22.54 14.82
CA PRO A 343 30.59 -23.81 15.53
C PRO A 343 29.70 -23.92 16.79
N PRO A 344 29.35 -25.14 17.25
CA PRO A 344 28.39 -25.36 18.33
C PRO A 344 28.78 -24.76 19.69
N GLN A 345 30.05 -24.44 19.92
CA GLN A 345 30.58 -24.03 21.24
C GLN A 345 30.18 -22.62 21.70
N GLU A 346 29.72 -21.73 20.80
CA GLU A 346 29.30 -20.37 21.18
C GLU A 346 27.79 -20.22 21.45
N ARG A 347 26.99 -21.29 21.30
CA ARG A 347 25.53 -21.23 21.54
C ARG A 347 25.14 -21.29 23.03
N ARG A 348 26.11 -21.40 23.95
CA ARG A 348 25.88 -21.68 25.38
C ARG A 348 26.10 -20.49 26.33
N ASN A 349 26.46 -19.32 25.81
CA ASN A 349 26.73 -18.12 26.63
C ASN A 349 25.72 -16.99 26.35
N GLU A 350 24.43 -17.29 26.42
CA GLU A 350 23.41 -16.29 26.78
C GLU A 350 22.95 -16.60 28.21
N PRO A 351 22.72 -15.60 29.08
CA PRO A 351 22.38 -15.87 30.48
C PRO A 351 21.02 -16.57 30.56
N GLU A 352 21.02 -17.77 31.14
CA GLU A 352 19.85 -18.62 31.35
C GLU A 352 18.80 -17.87 32.22
N GLY A 353 17.76 -17.35 31.56
CA GLY A 353 16.50 -17.02 32.21
C GLY A 353 15.70 -18.31 32.44
N VAL A 354 15.69 -18.75 33.69
CA VAL A 354 14.75 -19.69 34.35
C VAL A 354 13.74 -20.39 33.43
N SER A 355 13.96 -21.68 33.17
CA SER A 355 12.94 -22.59 32.67
C SER A 355 12.09 -23.14 33.83
N PRO A 356 10.75 -23.23 33.73
CA PRO A 356 9.94 -24.04 34.64
C PRO A 356 9.96 -25.53 34.23
N PRO A 357 9.67 -26.45 35.17
CA PRO A 357 9.89 -27.88 34.97
C PRO A 357 8.87 -28.51 34.03
N THR A 358 9.36 -29.53 33.32
CA THR A 358 8.66 -30.42 32.41
C THR A 358 7.69 -31.37 33.13
N GLY A 359 6.59 -31.70 32.46
CA GLY A 359 5.71 -32.80 32.83
C GLY A 359 4.84 -33.29 31.66
N ALA A 360 5.07 -34.55 31.28
CA ALA A 360 4.18 -35.50 30.59
C ALA A 360 3.74 -35.26 29.13
N ASP A 361 4.38 -36.06 28.26
CA ASP A 361 3.85 -36.90 27.18
C ASP A 361 2.32 -36.99 27.00
N GLU A 362 1.84 -36.77 25.77
CA GLU A 362 0.98 -37.71 25.00
C GLU A 362 0.54 -37.12 23.64
N GLY A 363 0.61 -37.94 22.58
CA GLY A 363 -0.37 -37.90 21.47
C GLY A 363 -0.07 -37.06 20.23
N ARG A 364 0.73 -37.60 19.30
CA ARG A 364 0.88 -37.10 17.91
C ARG A 364 -0.10 -37.81 16.96
N PRO A 365 -0.94 -37.10 16.17
CA PRO A 365 -1.54 -37.66 14.96
C PRO A 365 -0.78 -37.20 13.67
N PRO A 366 -0.88 -37.95 12.56
CA PRO A 366 -0.02 -37.81 11.38
C PRO A 366 -0.44 -36.66 10.43
N PRO A 367 0.43 -36.25 9.49
CA PRO A 367 0.16 -35.12 8.59
C PRO A 367 -0.81 -35.49 7.46
N HIS A 368 -1.81 -34.63 7.22
CA HIS A 368 -2.67 -34.72 6.05
C HIS A 368 -2.00 -34.09 4.82
N ARG A 369 -2.09 -34.82 3.71
CA ARG A 369 -1.51 -34.55 2.39
C ARG A 369 -2.21 -33.42 1.61
N ASP A 370 -1.47 -32.89 0.65
CA ASP A 370 -1.82 -31.98 -0.45
C ASP A 370 -3.13 -32.28 -1.20
N ARG A 371 -3.69 -31.22 -1.82
CA ARG A 371 -4.35 -31.16 -3.15
C ARG A 371 -4.71 -29.69 -3.41
N GLU A 372 -4.09 -28.98 -4.35
CA GLU A 372 -4.39 -29.00 -5.80
C GLU A 372 -5.88 -29.05 -6.14
N ARG A 373 -6.46 -27.88 -6.45
CA ARG A 373 -7.09 -27.56 -7.73
C ARG A 373 -7.43 -26.07 -7.82
#